data_AF-A0A2B4R8W2-F1
#
_entry.id   AF-A0A2B4R8W2-F1
#
_cell.length_a   1.000
_cell.length_b   1.000
_cell.length_c   1.000
_cell.angle_alpha   90.00
_cell.angle_beta   90.00
_cell.angle_gamma   90.00
#
_symmetry.space_group_name_H-M   'P 1'
#
loop_
_entity.id
_entity.type
_entity.pdbx_description
1 polymer ?
#
loop_
_entity_poly.entity_id
_entity_poly.type
_entity_poly.pdbx_seq_one_letter_code
_entity_poly.pdbx_strand_id
1 'polypeptide(L)'
;MLELHQHRNVLQQQQKKVMEMLVTQQRKSSLPHPKVPMFDGEPMGYSLFITAFENIIESKTSSSSERLYYLEQFTSADVKELFKSIQYLSPDNGNLKARRLKKKFGDHFRIVAAYENIALSWPELMKGPDLTNSPLGVLIRFRQRIAFMADIEAMFHQVKVPDCDRSFLRFLWWPDGDLSRALAEYQMIVHLFGAVSSPVCAKFALRKTADYNEQHFSCNVINTVRRNFYVNDCLKFLPSVTVAIAHVYELCSLLPRGFRLKKWVGSSRDVLESIPMQERGQEIKKLELRKDELLNERALGFQWRIENGTFGCNVNLEHKPPTRRGIFSIVSSVFDPFGFLGPFVLIGKEILQDLCRIKLGWDDKVPTEYREQWQRWLSDVLKLSHFVIVASNQPTLRRLCPVRFTPSPTPPKLAADQCHIYDWSHLSKSRFLA
;
A
#
# COMPACT_ATOMS: atom_id res chain seq x y z
N MET A 1 -27.96 -10.42 -77.06
CA MET A 1 -27.96 -9.20 -76.20
C MET A 1 -27.75 -9.55 -74.73
N LEU A 2 -28.53 -10.47 -74.12
CA LEU A 2 -28.35 -10.88 -72.72
C LEU A 2 -26.98 -11.54 -72.42
N GLU A 3 -26.49 -12.43 -73.28
CA GLU A 3 -25.22 -13.16 -73.05
C GLU A 3 -24.00 -12.23 -73.08
N LEU A 4 -23.97 -11.25 -74.00
CA LEU A 4 -22.92 -10.22 -74.06
C LEU A 4 -22.91 -9.35 -72.80
N HIS A 5 -24.08 -9.07 -72.24
CA HIS A 5 -24.22 -8.29 -71.01
C HIS A 5 -23.73 -9.08 -69.79
N GLN A 6 -24.05 -10.38 -69.71
CA GLN A 6 -23.52 -11.28 -68.68
C GLN A 6 -22.00 -11.42 -68.78
N HIS A 7 -21.45 -11.59 -69.97
CA HIS A 7 -20.00 -11.72 -70.17
C HIS A 7 -19.25 -10.44 -69.78
N ARG A 8 -19.81 -9.26 -70.11
CA ARG A 8 -19.27 -7.96 -69.68
C ARG A 8 -19.30 -7.78 -68.16
N ASN A 9 -20.35 -8.24 -67.49
CA ASN A 9 -20.45 -8.20 -66.02
C ASN A 9 -19.44 -9.13 -65.34
N VAL A 10 -19.20 -10.32 -65.90
CA VAL A 10 -18.15 -11.24 -65.40
C VAL A 10 -16.76 -10.63 -65.56
N LEU A 11 -16.47 -10.02 -66.72
CA LEU A 11 -15.21 -9.32 -66.96
C LEU A 11 -15.01 -8.13 -66.01
N GLN A 12 -16.05 -7.34 -65.75
CA GLN A 12 -16.00 -6.25 -64.76
C GLN A 12 -15.77 -6.77 -63.33
N GLN A 13 -16.39 -7.88 -62.95
CA GLN A 13 -16.14 -8.52 -61.65
C GLN A 13 -14.71 -9.06 -61.52
N GLN A 14 -14.17 -9.67 -62.57
CA GLN A 14 -12.77 -10.13 -62.60
C GLN A 14 -11.79 -8.95 -62.50
N GLN A 15 -12.02 -7.87 -63.25
CA GLN A 15 -11.22 -6.65 -63.18
C GLN A 15 -11.28 -6.01 -61.78
N LYS A 16 -12.45 -5.98 -61.15
CA LYS A 16 -12.61 -5.47 -59.79
C LYS A 16 -11.81 -6.29 -58.77
N LYS A 17 -11.84 -7.63 -58.85
CA LYS A 17 -11.03 -8.51 -58.00
C LYS A 17 -9.53 -8.28 -58.17
N VAL A 18 -9.05 -8.14 -59.41
CA VAL A 18 -7.64 -7.87 -59.70
C VAL A 18 -7.22 -6.52 -59.14
N MET A 19 -8.05 -5.50 -59.30
CA MET A 19 -7.81 -4.15 -58.75
C MET A 19 -7.77 -4.19 -57.21
N GLU A 20 -8.70 -4.89 -56.56
CA GLU A 20 -8.71 -5.06 -55.10
C GLU A 20 -7.45 -5.78 -54.59
N MET A 21 -6.99 -6.83 -55.28
CA MET A 21 -5.73 -7.51 -54.95
C MET A 21 -4.52 -6.58 -55.09
N LEU A 22 -4.44 -5.81 -56.17
CA LEU A 22 -3.38 -4.82 -56.40
C LEU A 22 -3.35 -3.74 -55.32
N VAL A 23 -4.51 -3.16 -54.98
CA VAL A 23 -4.63 -2.16 -53.91
C VAL A 23 -4.21 -2.75 -52.56
N THR A 24 -4.60 -4.00 -52.27
CA THR A 24 -4.21 -4.69 -51.04
C THR A 24 -2.70 -4.95 -50.99
N GLN A 25 -2.10 -5.33 -52.12
CA GLN A 25 -0.66 -5.56 -52.23
C GLN A 25 0.14 -4.25 -52.11
N GLN A 26 -0.35 -3.17 -52.71
CA GLN A 26 0.27 -1.83 -52.63
C GLN A 26 0.20 -1.26 -51.21
N ARG A 27 -0.91 -1.48 -50.49
CA ARG A 27 -1.02 -1.17 -49.05
C ARG A 27 -0.02 -1.99 -48.23
N LYS A 28 0.11 -3.28 -48.49
CA LYS A 28 1.11 -4.14 -47.80
C LYS A 28 2.55 -3.74 -48.09
N SER A 29 2.88 -3.32 -49.32
CA SER A 29 4.23 -2.83 -49.67
C SER A 29 4.57 -1.46 -49.09
N SER A 30 3.56 -0.68 -48.68
CA SER A 30 3.74 0.61 -48.02
C SER A 30 4.07 0.49 -46.52
N LEU A 31 3.88 -0.71 -45.94
CA LEU A 31 4.25 -0.98 -44.56
C LEU A 31 5.79 -1.08 -44.42
N PRO A 32 6.36 -0.67 -43.26
CA PRO A 32 7.78 -0.88 -42.97
C PRO A 32 8.15 -2.35 -43.08
N HIS A 33 9.34 -2.63 -43.60
CA HIS A 33 9.82 -4.00 -43.75
C HIS A 33 10.02 -4.64 -42.37
N PRO A 34 9.31 -5.74 -42.05
CA PRO A 34 9.49 -6.45 -40.80
C PRO A 34 10.93 -6.95 -40.67
N LYS A 35 11.57 -6.73 -39.51
CA LYS A 35 12.93 -7.21 -39.23
C LYS A 35 12.88 -8.36 -38.25
N VAL A 36 13.60 -9.44 -38.56
CA VAL A 36 13.84 -10.54 -37.62
C VAL A 36 14.96 -10.10 -36.67
N PRO A 37 14.74 -10.10 -35.35
CA PRO A 37 15.79 -9.78 -34.39
C PRO A 37 16.84 -10.91 -34.38
N MET A 38 18.09 -10.59 -34.04
CA MET A 38 19.13 -11.59 -33.83
C MET A 38 18.89 -12.29 -32.49
N PHE A 39 19.05 -13.61 -32.42
CA PHE A 39 18.90 -14.39 -31.19
C PHE A 39 20.25 -14.95 -30.72
N ASP A 40 20.66 -14.53 -29.54
CA ASP A 40 21.94 -14.86 -28.90
C ASP A 40 21.87 -16.02 -27.91
N GLY A 41 20.67 -16.50 -27.59
CA GLY A 41 20.44 -17.56 -26.62
C GLY A 41 19.78 -17.11 -25.33
N GLU A 42 19.58 -15.80 -25.14
CA GLU A 42 18.92 -15.27 -23.95
C GLU A 42 17.42 -15.64 -23.93
N PRO A 43 16.92 -16.33 -22.88
CA PRO A 43 15.54 -16.81 -22.84
C PRO A 43 14.48 -15.71 -23.10
N MET A 44 14.73 -14.48 -22.64
CA MET A 44 13.81 -13.34 -22.82
C MET A 44 13.61 -12.94 -24.28
N GLY A 45 14.65 -13.12 -25.12
CA GLY A 45 14.60 -12.82 -26.55
C GLY A 45 13.93 -13.90 -27.38
N TYR A 46 13.77 -15.11 -26.84
CA TYR A 46 13.32 -16.28 -27.60
C TYR A 46 11.91 -16.09 -28.18
N SER A 47 10.94 -15.63 -27.39
CA SER A 47 9.55 -15.46 -27.83
C SER A 47 9.41 -14.44 -28.96
N LEU A 48 10.12 -13.31 -28.86
CA LEU A 48 10.13 -12.29 -29.90
C LEU A 48 10.80 -12.80 -31.17
N PHE A 49 11.95 -13.48 -31.03
CA PHE A 49 12.68 -14.07 -32.15
C PHE A 49 11.85 -15.10 -32.90
N ILE A 50 11.32 -16.12 -32.20
CA ILE A 50 10.64 -17.24 -32.85
C ILE A 50 9.36 -16.76 -33.56
N THR A 51 8.61 -15.84 -32.94
CA THR A 51 7.40 -15.26 -33.53
C THR A 51 7.73 -14.44 -34.78
N ALA A 52 8.81 -13.64 -34.75
CA ALA A 52 9.25 -12.89 -35.92
C ALA A 52 9.76 -13.81 -37.03
N PHE A 53 10.51 -14.86 -36.67
CA PHE A 53 11.05 -15.83 -37.59
C PHE A 53 9.95 -16.63 -38.31
N GLU A 54 8.98 -17.17 -37.55
CA GLU A 54 7.85 -17.93 -38.08
C GLU A 54 7.00 -17.07 -39.04
N ASN A 55 6.71 -15.82 -38.66
CA ASN A 55 5.87 -14.93 -39.46
C ASN A 55 6.56 -14.36 -40.71
N ILE A 56 7.87 -14.09 -40.65
CA ILE A 56 8.58 -13.37 -41.72
C ILE A 56 9.30 -14.32 -42.67
N ILE A 57 9.90 -15.39 -42.15
CA ILE A 57 10.78 -16.30 -42.89
C ILE A 57 10.06 -17.61 -43.16
N GLU A 58 9.51 -18.27 -42.13
CA GLU A 58 8.89 -19.59 -42.30
C GLU A 58 7.65 -19.53 -43.20
N SER A 59 6.86 -18.45 -43.09
CA SER A 59 5.70 -18.20 -43.96
C SER A 59 6.03 -18.05 -45.46
N LYS A 60 7.30 -17.74 -45.80
CA LYS A 60 7.75 -17.48 -47.18
C LYS A 60 8.67 -18.56 -47.75
N THR A 61 9.10 -19.51 -46.94
CA THR A 61 10.06 -20.54 -47.33
C THR A 61 9.36 -21.90 -47.40
N SER A 62 9.54 -22.63 -48.49
CA SER A 62 8.97 -23.97 -48.68
C SER A 62 9.96 -25.08 -48.34
N SER A 63 11.26 -24.80 -48.45
CA SER A 63 12.34 -25.76 -48.22
C SER A 63 12.85 -25.75 -46.77
N SER A 64 13.04 -26.93 -46.19
CA SER A 64 13.64 -27.12 -44.87
C SER A 64 15.10 -26.62 -44.81
N SER A 65 15.84 -26.69 -45.91
CA SER A 65 17.22 -26.22 -45.99
C SER A 65 17.32 -24.69 -45.99
N GLU A 66 16.36 -24.03 -46.62
CA GLU A 66 16.29 -22.57 -46.70
C GLU A 66 15.89 -21.95 -45.35
N ARG A 67 14.90 -22.54 -44.66
CA ARG A 67 14.58 -22.18 -43.26
C ARG A 67 15.80 -22.29 -42.39
N LEU A 68 16.60 -23.33 -42.58
CA LEU A 68 17.80 -23.55 -41.78
C LEU A 68 18.87 -22.48 -42.00
N TYR A 69 19.12 -22.16 -43.26
CA TYR A 69 20.07 -21.13 -43.64
C TYR A 69 19.73 -19.81 -42.94
N TYR A 70 18.45 -19.40 -42.97
CA TYR A 70 18.03 -18.19 -42.29
C TYR A 70 18.08 -18.31 -40.77
N LEU A 71 17.76 -19.47 -40.18
CA LEU A 71 17.86 -19.69 -38.74
C LEU A 71 19.31 -19.53 -38.25
N GLU A 72 20.30 -19.99 -39.03
CA GLU A 72 21.73 -19.81 -38.74
C GLU A 72 22.19 -18.35 -38.91
N GLN A 73 21.64 -17.61 -39.88
CA GLN A 73 21.96 -16.20 -40.10
C GLN A 73 21.45 -15.29 -38.97
N PHE A 74 20.27 -15.59 -38.44
CA PHE A 74 19.64 -14.80 -37.37
C PHE A 74 19.95 -15.31 -35.95
N THR A 75 20.95 -16.18 -35.80
CA THR A 75 21.43 -16.64 -34.49
C THR A 75 22.91 -16.33 -34.28
N SER A 76 23.29 -16.04 -33.04
CA SER A 76 24.65 -15.68 -32.64
C SER A 76 25.15 -16.49 -31.44
N ALA A 77 26.41 -16.29 -31.07
CA ALA A 77 27.05 -16.92 -29.91
C ALA A 77 26.88 -18.45 -29.87
N ASP A 78 26.61 -19.00 -28.69
CA ASP A 78 26.46 -20.44 -28.43
C ASP A 78 25.32 -21.07 -29.23
N VAL A 79 24.32 -20.28 -29.63
CA VAL A 79 23.22 -20.75 -30.48
C VAL A 79 23.72 -21.03 -31.90
N LYS A 80 24.61 -20.19 -32.43
CA LYS A 80 25.20 -20.39 -33.75
C LYS A 80 26.12 -21.61 -33.79
N GLU A 81 26.92 -21.82 -32.74
CA GLU A 81 27.75 -23.02 -32.57
C GLU A 81 26.90 -24.31 -32.50
N LEU A 82 25.75 -24.23 -31.81
CA LEU A 82 24.77 -25.31 -31.75
C LEU A 82 24.21 -25.65 -33.14
N PHE A 83 24.15 -24.71 -34.08
CA PHE A 83 23.73 -25.00 -35.46
C PHE A 83 24.86 -25.48 -36.38
N LYS A 84 26.07 -24.96 -36.21
CA LYS A 84 27.28 -25.40 -36.93
C LYS A 84 27.62 -26.87 -36.66
N SER A 85 27.56 -27.30 -35.40
CA SER A 85 27.83 -28.70 -35.02
C SER A 85 26.87 -29.72 -35.66
N ILE A 86 25.73 -29.27 -36.19
CA ILE A 86 24.68 -30.11 -36.75
C ILE A 86 24.62 -29.93 -38.30
N GLN A 87 25.51 -29.17 -38.95
CA GLN A 87 25.60 -29.07 -40.42
C GLN A 87 26.04 -30.40 -41.08
N TYR A 88 26.66 -31.30 -40.31
CA TYR A 88 27.15 -32.60 -40.77
C TYR A 88 26.11 -33.73 -40.77
N LEU A 89 24.82 -33.43 -40.50
CA LEU A 89 23.74 -34.40 -40.41
C LEU A 89 22.72 -34.19 -41.56
N SER A 90 22.20 -35.30 -42.10
CA SER A 90 21.35 -35.43 -43.31
C SER A 90 20.26 -34.34 -43.55
N PRO A 91 19.90 -34.04 -44.82
CA PRO A 91 19.02 -32.92 -45.25
C PRO A 91 17.61 -32.83 -44.65
N ASP A 92 17.05 -33.92 -44.10
CA ASP A 92 15.69 -33.94 -43.53
C ASP A 92 15.57 -33.34 -42.11
N ASN A 93 16.69 -32.88 -41.51
CA ASN A 93 16.74 -32.50 -40.10
C ASN A 93 16.44 -31.02 -39.77
N GLY A 94 15.99 -30.20 -40.72
CA GLY A 94 15.61 -28.80 -40.45
C GLY A 94 14.56 -28.66 -39.33
N ASN A 95 13.56 -29.53 -39.35
CA ASN A 95 12.54 -29.65 -38.30
C ASN A 95 13.12 -30.11 -36.96
N LEU A 96 14.17 -30.94 -36.98
CA LEU A 96 14.83 -31.45 -35.77
C LEU A 96 15.62 -30.34 -35.05
N LYS A 97 16.25 -29.45 -35.81
CA LYS A 97 17.00 -28.27 -35.32
C LYS A 97 16.09 -27.22 -34.70
N ALA A 98 14.98 -26.88 -35.35
CA ALA A 98 13.95 -25.99 -34.79
C ALA A 98 13.32 -26.56 -33.50
N ARG A 99 13.03 -27.88 -33.48
CA ARG A 99 12.55 -28.58 -32.28
C ARG A 99 13.55 -28.55 -31.13
N ARG A 100 14.86 -28.67 -31.40
CA ARG A 100 15.92 -28.55 -30.38
C ARG A 100 16.05 -27.13 -29.84
N LEU A 101 15.94 -26.11 -30.70
CA LEU A 101 15.92 -24.72 -30.26
C LEU A 101 14.72 -24.47 -29.34
N LYS A 102 13.53 -24.92 -29.74
CA LYS A 102 12.31 -24.86 -28.92
C LYS A 102 12.43 -25.63 -27.61
N LYS A 103 13.06 -26.80 -27.62
CA LYS A 103 13.29 -27.60 -26.41
C LYS A 103 14.31 -26.96 -25.45
N LYS A 104 15.33 -26.28 -25.97
CA LYS A 104 16.41 -25.70 -25.16
C LYS A 104 16.10 -24.29 -24.65
N PHE A 105 15.45 -23.47 -25.47
CA PHE A 105 15.21 -22.04 -25.21
C PHE A 105 13.73 -21.66 -25.15
N GLY A 106 12.83 -22.47 -25.70
CA GLY A 106 11.38 -22.24 -25.68
C GLY A 106 10.65 -22.84 -24.48
N ASP A 107 11.39 -23.27 -23.47
CA ASP A 107 10.79 -23.71 -22.21
C ASP A 107 10.23 -22.50 -21.45
N HIS A 108 8.92 -22.50 -21.25
CA HIS A 108 8.21 -21.41 -20.58
C HIS A 108 8.77 -21.13 -19.18
N PHE A 109 9.15 -22.16 -18.44
CA PHE A 109 9.71 -22.00 -17.10
C PHE A 109 11.05 -21.27 -17.12
N ARG A 110 11.92 -21.55 -18.11
CA ARG A 110 13.20 -20.85 -18.25
C ARG A 110 13.02 -19.38 -18.62
N ILE A 111 12.06 -19.09 -19.49
CA ILE A 111 11.76 -17.71 -19.89
C ILE A 111 11.25 -16.93 -18.68
N VAL A 112 10.27 -17.49 -17.94
CA VAL A 112 9.73 -16.87 -16.73
C VAL A 112 10.82 -16.68 -15.66
N ALA A 113 11.64 -17.69 -15.40
CA ALA A 113 12.73 -17.60 -14.45
C ALA A 113 13.77 -16.54 -14.83
N ALA A 114 14.04 -16.33 -16.13
CA ALA A 114 14.94 -15.28 -16.58
C ALA A 114 14.36 -13.88 -16.29
N TYR A 115 13.08 -13.65 -16.57
CA TYR A 115 12.39 -12.40 -16.21
C TYR A 115 12.36 -12.18 -14.69
N GLU A 116 12.09 -13.24 -13.91
CA GLU A 116 12.08 -13.19 -12.45
C GLU A 116 13.46 -12.82 -11.90
N ASN A 117 14.53 -13.44 -12.39
CA ASN A 117 15.90 -13.12 -11.96
C ASN A 117 16.27 -11.66 -12.22
N ILE A 118 15.91 -11.10 -13.38
CA ILE A 118 16.12 -9.67 -13.64
C ILE A 118 15.33 -8.82 -12.65
N ALA A 119 14.04 -9.12 -12.46
CA ALA A 119 13.18 -8.35 -11.54
C ALA A 119 13.71 -8.39 -10.10
N LEU A 120 14.22 -9.54 -9.65
CA LEU A 120 14.84 -9.71 -8.34
C LEU A 120 16.21 -9.05 -8.22
N SER A 121 16.93 -8.87 -9.34
CA SER A 121 18.22 -8.16 -9.36
C SER A 121 18.10 -6.64 -9.40
N TRP A 122 16.90 -6.10 -9.63
CA TRP A 122 16.70 -4.65 -9.63
C TRP A 122 16.93 -4.05 -8.25
N PRO A 123 17.44 -2.80 -8.19
CA PRO A 123 17.60 -2.11 -6.91
C PRO A 123 16.26 -2.00 -6.17
N GLU A 124 16.29 -2.29 -4.87
CA GLU A 124 15.12 -2.11 -4.02
C GLU A 124 14.72 -0.63 -3.92
N LEU A 125 13.41 -0.38 -3.91
CA LEU A 125 12.88 0.96 -3.71
C LEU A 125 13.14 1.42 -2.26
N MET A 126 13.94 2.46 -2.12
CA MET A 126 14.29 3.01 -0.81
C MET A 126 13.08 3.67 -0.12
N LYS A 127 12.96 3.44 1.20
CA LYS A 127 11.94 4.09 2.06
C LYS A 127 12.11 5.60 2.18
N GLY A 128 13.35 6.08 2.13
CA GLY A 128 13.69 7.46 2.46
C GLY A 128 13.71 7.74 3.98
N PRO A 129 14.08 8.97 4.38
CA PRO A 129 14.19 9.36 5.79
C PRO A 129 12.83 9.40 6.49
N ASP A 130 12.78 9.04 7.77
CA ASP A 130 11.54 9.13 8.54
C ASP A 130 11.19 10.58 8.87
N LEU A 131 10.22 11.13 8.13
CA LEU A 131 9.67 12.47 8.35
C LEU A 131 8.41 12.45 9.24
N THR A 132 8.07 11.32 9.85
CA THR A 132 6.88 11.17 10.70
C THR A 132 7.08 11.89 12.02
N ASN A 133 6.10 12.70 12.41
CA ASN A 133 6.08 13.22 13.78
C ASN A 133 5.83 12.07 14.75
N SER A 134 6.56 12.04 15.86
CA SER A 134 6.31 11.06 16.92
C SER A 134 4.85 11.15 17.39
N PRO A 135 4.09 10.05 17.42
CA PRO A 135 2.71 10.05 17.89
C PRO A 135 2.61 10.55 19.33
N LEU A 136 3.56 10.16 20.20
CA LEU A 136 3.66 10.72 21.56
C LEU A 136 3.81 12.25 21.54
N GLY A 137 4.68 12.77 20.67
CA GLY A 137 4.87 14.22 20.53
C GLY A 137 3.60 14.96 20.09
N VAL A 138 2.87 14.41 19.13
CA VAL A 138 1.59 14.96 18.65
C VAL A 138 0.56 14.94 19.78
N LEU A 139 0.43 13.82 20.49
CA LEU A 139 -0.51 13.66 21.59
C LEU A 139 -0.17 14.55 22.80
N ILE A 140 1.11 14.76 23.14
CA ILE A 140 1.51 15.70 24.20
C ILE A 140 1.08 17.14 23.88
N ARG A 141 1.14 17.54 22.61
CA ARG A 141 0.66 18.87 22.17
C ARG A 141 -0.86 18.98 22.16
N PHE A 142 -1.59 17.87 22.24
CA PHE A 142 -3.05 17.78 22.17
C PHE A 142 -3.66 17.65 23.59
N ARG A 143 -3.47 18.67 24.45
CA ARG A 143 -3.66 18.55 25.92
C ARG A 143 -4.39 19.69 26.64
N GLN A 144 -5.36 20.38 26.03
CA GLN A 144 -6.06 21.49 26.70
C GLN A 144 -7.54 21.61 26.21
N ARG A 145 -8.27 22.67 26.63
CA ARG A 145 -9.75 22.85 26.55
C ARG A 145 -10.44 22.78 25.16
N ILE A 146 -10.13 23.65 24.18
CA ILE A 146 -10.67 23.64 22.81
C ILE A 146 -9.73 22.91 21.83
N ALA A 147 -10.11 21.71 21.45
CA ALA A 147 -9.37 20.87 20.51
C ALA A 147 -10.22 20.50 19.27
N PHE A 148 -9.54 20.31 18.14
CA PHE A 148 -10.10 19.78 16.91
C PHE A 148 -9.15 18.75 16.28
N MET A 149 -9.72 17.88 15.45
CA MET A 149 -8.98 16.98 14.59
C MET A 149 -9.55 17.01 13.17
N ALA A 150 -8.70 16.68 12.21
CA ALA A 150 -9.06 16.55 10.80
C ALA A 150 -8.17 15.51 10.12
N ASP A 151 -8.65 14.96 9.02
CA ASP A 151 -7.96 13.96 8.19
C ASP A 151 -7.60 14.59 6.83
N ILE A 152 -6.40 14.32 6.33
CA ILE A 152 -6.06 14.63 4.94
C ILE A 152 -6.74 13.61 4.03
N GLU A 153 -7.59 14.09 3.13
CA GLU A 153 -8.29 13.25 2.18
C GLU A 153 -7.35 12.47 1.27
N ALA A 154 -7.31 11.14 1.40
CA ALA A 154 -6.54 10.29 0.50
C ALA A 154 -5.10 10.82 0.29
N MET A 155 -4.41 11.18 1.38
CA MET A 155 -3.15 11.93 1.41
C MET A 155 -2.15 11.59 0.29
N PHE A 156 -1.92 10.30 0.02
CA PHE A 156 -0.96 9.87 -1.00
C PHE A 156 -1.42 10.21 -2.43
N HIS A 157 -2.71 10.09 -2.72
CA HIS A 157 -3.29 10.40 -4.03
C HIS A 157 -3.28 11.90 -4.36
N GLN A 158 -3.05 12.77 -3.37
CA GLN A 158 -2.90 14.21 -3.61
C GLN A 158 -1.47 14.59 -4.06
N VAL A 159 -0.53 13.65 -4.09
CA VAL A 159 0.87 13.88 -4.50
C VAL A 159 1.18 13.12 -5.77
N LYS A 160 1.56 13.85 -6.82
CA LYS A 160 1.90 13.28 -8.13
C LYS A 160 3.28 12.62 -8.11
N VAL A 161 3.39 11.52 -8.86
CA VAL A 161 4.66 10.84 -9.12
C VAL A 161 5.29 11.43 -10.38
N PRO A 162 6.61 11.66 -10.42
CA PRO A 162 7.32 12.12 -11.63
C PRO A 162 7.08 11.19 -12.82
N ASP A 163 7.00 11.74 -14.05
CA ASP A 163 6.66 10.96 -15.25
C ASP A 163 7.62 9.78 -15.48
N CYS A 164 8.90 9.95 -15.16
CA CYS A 164 9.93 8.90 -15.29
C CYS A 164 9.71 7.70 -14.36
N ASP A 165 9.01 7.89 -13.24
CA ASP A 165 8.86 6.86 -12.21
C ASP A 165 7.49 6.16 -12.26
N ARG A 166 6.52 6.71 -13.01
CA ARG A 166 5.15 6.17 -13.05
C ARG A 166 5.06 4.77 -13.65
N SER A 167 5.98 4.40 -14.55
CA SER A 167 6.02 3.07 -15.16
C SER A 167 6.21 1.95 -14.13
N PHE A 168 6.86 2.23 -13.00
CA PHE A 168 7.02 1.28 -11.90
C PHE A 168 5.74 1.06 -11.08
N LEU A 169 4.70 1.87 -11.31
CA LEU A 169 3.41 1.79 -10.62
C LEU A 169 2.28 1.32 -11.55
N ARG A 170 2.64 0.51 -12.56
CA ARG A 170 1.69 -0.16 -13.45
C ARG A 170 1.05 -1.35 -12.75
N PHE A 171 -0.23 -1.57 -13.04
CA PHE A 171 -0.96 -2.73 -12.57
C PHE A 171 -1.90 -3.24 -13.65
N LEU A 172 -2.15 -4.54 -13.58
CA LEU A 172 -3.01 -5.26 -14.51
C LEU A 172 -4.41 -5.37 -13.92
N TRP A 173 -5.42 -5.22 -14.77
CA TRP A 173 -6.81 -5.26 -14.38
C TRP A 173 -7.66 -5.98 -15.42
N TRP A 174 -8.50 -6.91 -14.96
CA TRP A 174 -9.56 -7.49 -15.77
C TRP A 174 -10.88 -6.76 -15.48
N PRO A 175 -11.46 -6.06 -16.47
CA PRO A 175 -12.76 -5.40 -16.29
C PRO A 175 -13.82 -6.40 -15.82
N ASP A 176 -14.59 -6.02 -14.80
CA ASP A 176 -15.65 -6.83 -14.19
C ASP A 176 -15.19 -8.19 -13.62
N GLY A 177 -13.89 -8.38 -13.41
CA GLY A 177 -13.33 -9.67 -12.96
C GLY A 177 -13.39 -10.77 -14.02
N ASP A 178 -13.69 -10.42 -15.27
CA ASP A 178 -13.86 -11.36 -16.36
C ASP A 178 -12.52 -11.69 -17.03
N LEU A 179 -11.97 -12.86 -16.70
CA LEU A 179 -10.70 -13.35 -17.24
C LEU A 179 -10.75 -13.66 -18.76
N SER A 180 -11.93 -13.70 -19.36
CA SER A 180 -12.09 -13.89 -20.81
C SER A 180 -11.89 -12.58 -21.60
N ARG A 181 -12.00 -11.43 -20.92
CA ARG A 181 -11.79 -10.12 -21.54
C ARG A 181 -10.30 -9.82 -21.69
N ALA A 182 -10.01 -8.92 -22.63
CA ALA A 182 -8.68 -8.39 -22.81
C ALA A 182 -8.18 -7.74 -21.50
N LEU A 183 -6.98 -8.13 -21.10
CA LEU A 183 -6.26 -7.58 -19.97
C LEU A 183 -6.04 -6.07 -20.18
N ALA A 184 -6.47 -5.25 -19.22
CA ALA A 184 -6.21 -3.82 -19.22
C ALA A 184 -5.00 -3.50 -18.36
N GLU A 185 -4.14 -2.62 -18.86
CA GLU A 185 -3.00 -2.09 -18.13
C GLU A 185 -3.32 -0.66 -17.66
N TYR A 186 -3.15 -0.40 -16.38
CA TYR A 186 -3.31 0.93 -15.78
C TYR A 186 -2.00 1.39 -15.15
N GLN A 187 -1.80 2.70 -15.09
CA GLN A 187 -0.62 3.32 -14.51
C GLN A 187 -1.03 4.37 -13.49
N MET A 188 -0.56 4.23 -12.25
CA MET A 188 -0.79 5.26 -11.24
C MET A 188 0.02 6.52 -11.57
N ILE A 189 -0.64 7.68 -11.47
CA ILE A 189 0.00 9.00 -11.67
C ILE A 189 0.34 9.70 -10.34
N VAL A 190 -0.06 9.08 -9.23
CA VAL A 190 0.04 9.61 -7.87
C VAL A 190 0.58 8.53 -6.94
N HIS A 191 1.08 8.93 -5.77
CA HIS A 191 1.56 7.98 -4.78
C HIS A 191 0.42 7.10 -4.25
N LEU A 192 0.71 5.80 -4.09
CA LEU A 192 -0.26 4.79 -3.69
C LEU A 192 -0.01 4.25 -2.28
N PHE A 193 -1.05 3.66 -1.71
CA PHE A 193 -0.95 2.94 -0.43
C PHE A 193 -0.16 1.63 -0.61
N GLY A 194 0.74 1.33 0.32
CA GLY A 194 1.56 0.10 0.30
C GLY A 194 2.95 0.28 -0.31
N ALA A 195 3.17 1.34 -1.12
CA ALA A 195 4.51 1.67 -1.59
C ALA A 195 5.36 2.23 -0.44
N VAL A 196 6.56 1.68 -0.28
CA VAL A 196 7.51 1.94 0.81
C VAL A 196 7.95 3.42 0.88
N SER A 197 8.03 4.11 -0.26
CA SER A 197 8.43 5.52 -0.36
C SER A 197 7.27 6.53 -0.19
N SER A 198 6.02 6.13 -0.46
CA SER A 198 4.85 7.03 -0.44
C SER A 198 4.69 7.86 0.84
N PRO A 199 4.86 7.28 2.06
CA PRO A 199 4.71 8.05 3.29
C PRO A 199 5.71 9.22 3.41
N VAL A 200 6.93 9.04 2.95
CA VAL A 200 7.98 10.07 3.02
C VAL A 200 7.72 11.15 1.98
N CYS A 201 7.42 10.76 0.73
CA CYS A 201 7.09 11.69 -0.35
C CYS A 201 5.89 12.59 0.02
N ALA A 202 4.82 12.00 0.55
CA ALA A 202 3.64 12.77 0.93
C ALA A 202 3.88 13.72 2.10
N LYS A 203 4.64 13.28 3.12
CA LYS A 203 5.02 14.16 4.24
C LYS A 203 5.96 15.27 3.82
N PHE A 204 6.89 14.99 2.92
CA PHE A 204 7.78 16.00 2.36
C PHE A 204 6.97 17.08 1.63
N ALA A 205 6.04 16.68 0.77
CA ALA A 205 5.15 17.60 0.06
C ALA A 205 4.27 18.43 1.03
N LEU A 206 3.74 17.81 2.10
CA LEU A 206 2.98 18.51 3.14
C LEU A 206 3.83 19.57 3.85
N ARG A 207 5.06 19.23 4.24
CA ARG A 207 6.00 20.18 4.86
C ARG A 207 6.39 21.30 3.90
N LYS A 208 6.67 20.99 2.64
CA LYS A 208 6.97 22.00 1.60
C LYS A 208 5.81 22.96 1.36
N THR A 209 4.58 22.48 1.46
CA THR A 209 3.38 23.34 1.40
C THR A 209 3.41 24.40 2.51
N ALA A 210 3.83 24.02 3.72
CA ALA A 210 4.01 24.97 4.82
C ALA A 210 5.20 25.91 4.57
N ASP A 211 6.36 25.37 4.18
CA ASP A 211 7.59 26.15 3.96
C ASP A 211 7.40 27.24 2.90
N TYR A 212 6.76 26.92 1.77
CA TYR A 212 6.52 27.90 0.69
C TYR A 212 5.50 28.98 1.03
N ASN A 213 4.71 28.78 2.08
CA ASN A 213 3.66 29.71 2.48
C ASN A 213 3.95 30.35 3.85
N GLU A 214 5.15 30.18 4.40
CA GLU A 214 5.50 30.64 5.75
C GLU A 214 5.37 32.16 5.94
N GLN A 215 5.57 32.94 4.88
CA GLN A 215 5.44 34.39 4.90
C GLN A 215 3.99 34.90 4.79
N HIS A 216 3.06 34.04 4.37
CA HIS A 216 1.67 34.41 4.06
C HIS A 216 0.67 33.98 5.13
N PHE A 217 1.06 33.09 6.05
CA PHE A 217 0.18 32.53 7.08
C PHE A 217 0.81 32.68 8.46
N SER A 218 -0.02 32.60 9.50
CA SER A 218 0.48 32.71 10.86
C SER A 218 1.47 31.59 11.19
N CYS A 219 2.49 31.93 11.99
CA CYS A 219 3.47 30.96 12.46
C CYS A 219 2.82 29.76 13.18
N ASN A 220 1.66 29.95 13.80
CA ASN A 220 0.91 28.91 14.50
C ASN A 220 0.35 27.86 13.52
N VAL A 221 -0.19 28.29 12.37
CA VAL A 221 -0.74 27.38 11.33
C VAL A 221 0.37 26.63 10.62
N ILE A 222 1.45 27.33 10.27
CA ILE A 222 2.65 26.72 9.70
C ILE A 222 3.23 25.66 10.63
N ASN A 223 3.37 25.97 11.92
CA ASN A 223 3.83 25.02 12.93
C ASN A 223 2.86 23.84 13.11
N THR A 224 1.56 24.05 12.91
CA THR A 224 0.56 22.98 12.96
C THR A 224 0.79 21.98 11.84
N VAL A 225 0.99 22.44 10.60
CA VAL A 225 1.34 21.55 9.48
C VAL A 225 2.64 20.79 9.74
N ARG A 226 3.66 21.45 10.31
CA ARG A 226 4.95 20.83 10.59
C ARG A 226 4.90 19.80 11.73
N ARG A 227 4.17 20.06 12.82
CA ARG A 227 4.32 19.35 14.11
C ARG A 227 3.07 18.65 14.64
N ASN A 228 1.89 18.92 14.09
CA ASN A 228 0.62 18.44 14.62
C ASN A 228 -0.06 17.38 13.75
N PHE A 229 0.56 16.98 12.63
CA PHE A 229 0.12 15.84 11.84
C PHE A 229 0.82 14.55 12.28
N TYR A 230 0.05 13.50 12.55
CA TYR A 230 0.54 12.12 12.56
C TYR A 230 0.04 11.42 11.30
N VAL A 231 0.96 11.20 10.35
CA VAL A 231 0.61 10.76 8.99
C VAL A 231 -0.41 11.73 8.36
N ASN A 232 -1.68 11.33 8.25
CA ASN A 232 -2.79 12.07 7.67
C ASN A 232 -3.65 12.79 8.72
N ASP A 233 -3.54 12.42 10.00
CA ASP A 233 -4.38 12.98 11.07
C ASP A 233 -3.76 14.26 11.64
N CYS A 234 -4.47 15.38 11.52
CA CYS A 234 -4.18 16.62 12.21
C CYS A 234 -4.81 16.59 13.60
N LEU A 235 -4.01 16.84 14.64
CA LEU A 235 -4.51 17.00 16.01
C LEU A 235 -4.03 18.32 16.58
N LYS A 236 -4.95 19.25 16.81
CA LYS A 236 -4.60 20.58 17.29
C LYS A 236 -5.49 21.03 18.43
N PHE A 237 -4.85 21.74 19.34
CA PHE A 237 -5.45 22.36 20.48
C PHE A 237 -5.17 23.88 20.47
N LEU A 238 -6.14 24.70 20.90
CA LEU A 238 -6.04 26.16 20.97
C LEU A 238 -6.76 26.75 22.21
N PRO A 239 -6.28 27.89 22.78
CA PRO A 239 -6.71 28.39 24.08
C PRO A 239 -8.16 28.87 24.15
N SER A 240 -8.77 29.26 23.03
CA SER A 240 -10.13 29.76 22.98
C SER A 240 -10.83 29.39 21.66
N VAL A 241 -12.16 29.41 21.68
CA VAL A 241 -13.01 29.16 20.51
C VAL A 241 -12.68 30.13 19.38
N THR A 242 -12.55 31.44 19.67
CA THR A 242 -12.23 32.46 18.67
C THR A 242 -10.90 32.19 17.97
N VAL A 243 -9.86 31.83 18.72
CA VAL A 243 -8.55 31.48 18.14
C VAL A 243 -8.66 30.18 17.34
N ALA A 244 -9.47 29.21 17.79
CA ALA A 244 -9.70 27.96 17.08
C ALA A 244 -10.39 28.16 15.73
N ILE A 245 -11.45 28.96 15.68
CA ILE A 245 -12.15 29.30 14.44
C ILE A 245 -11.20 29.99 13.45
N ALA A 246 -10.47 31.02 13.89
CA ALA A 246 -9.49 31.71 13.05
C ALA A 246 -8.42 30.75 12.49
N HIS A 247 -7.93 29.85 13.33
CA HIS A 247 -6.92 28.87 12.94
C HIS A 247 -7.44 27.82 11.95
N VAL A 248 -8.69 27.37 12.12
CA VAL A 248 -9.36 26.48 11.16
C VAL A 248 -9.52 27.18 9.81
N TYR A 249 -9.92 28.46 9.79
CA TYR A 249 -10.01 29.23 8.54
C TYR A 249 -8.65 29.36 7.84
N GLU A 250 -7.58 29.66 8.56
CA GLU A 250 -6.24 29.71 7.98
C GLU A 250 -5.77 28.34 7.46
N LEU A 251 -6.04 27.23 8.18
CA LEU A 251 -5.73 25.88 7.69
C LEU A 251 -6.52 25.53 6.42
N CYS A 252 -7.82 25.81 6.40
CA CYS A 252 -8.68 25.64 5.24
C CYS A 252 -8.32 26.59 4.10
N SER A 253 -7.60 27.68 4.37
CA SER A 253 -7.08 28.57 3.35
C SER A 253 -5.73 28.06 2.82
N LEU A 254 -4.84 27.57 3.69
CA LEU A 254 -3.49 27.11 3.37
C LEU A 254 -3.49 25.80 2.58
N LEU A 255 -4.11 24.76 3.14
CA LEU A 255 -3.91 23.38 2.73
C LEU A 255 -4.59 22.99 1.41
N PRO A 256 -5.68 23.61 0.90
CA PRO A 256 -6.19 23.31 -0.44
C PRO A 256 -5.20 23.51 -1.60
N ARG A 257 -4.04 24.16 -1.35
CA ARG A 257 -2.92 24.23 -2.31
C ARG A 257 -2.25 22.88 -2.59
N GLY A 258 -2.65 21.80 -1.92
CA GLY A 258 -2.20 20.45 -2.22
C GLY A 258 -2.75 19.33 -1.32
N PHE A 259 -3.37 19.66 -0.19
CA PHE A 259 -3.88 18.72 0.80
C PHE A 259 -5.25 19.14 1.33
N ARG A 260 -6.33 18.61 0.78
CA ARG A 260 -7.67 18.85 1.33
C ARG A 260 -7.85 18.16 2.69
N LEU A 261 -8.38 18.89 3.68
CA LEU A 261 -8.80 18.36 4.97
C LEU A 261 -10.27 17.96 4.95
N LYS A 262 -10.61 16.88 5.67
CA LYS A 262 -11.96 16.36 5.86
C LYS A 262 -12.11 15.71 7.24
N LYS A 263 -13.29 15.15 7.49
CA LYS A 263 -13.65 14.46 8.74
C LYS A 263 -13.33 15.30 9.97
N TRP A 264 -13.67 16.58 9.92
CA TRP A 264 -13.44 17.48 11.04
C TRP A 264 -14.26 17.04 12.26
N VAL A 265 -13.59 16.93 13.40
CA VAL A 265 -14.17 16.64 14.71
C VAL A 265 -13.60 17.63 15.73
N GLY A 266 -14.35 17.94 16.79
CA GLY A 266 -13.92 18.98 17.72
C GLY A 266 -14.77 19.06 18.98
N SER A 267 -14.22 19.74 19.97
CA SER A 267 -14.79 19.87 21.33
C SER A 267 -15.65 21.10 21.56
N SER A 268 -15.63 22.04 20.64
CA SER A 268 -16.53 23.19 20.66
C SER A 268 -17.50 23.07 19.48
N ARG A 269 -18.79 23.15 19.81
CA ARG A 269 -19.86 23.23 18.82
C ARG A 269 -19.67 24.44 17.90
N ASP A 270 -19.29 25.59 18.46
CA ASP A 270 -19.03 26.82 17.70
C ASP A 270 -17.90 26.63 16.65
N VAL A 271 -16.83 25.90 17.02
CA VAL A 271 -15.74 25.57 16.07
C VAL A 271 -16.23 24.61 14.98
N LEU A 272 -17.09 23.64 15.31
CA LEU A 272 -17.67 22.75 14.31
C LEU A 272 -18.67 23.48 13.41
N GLU A 273 -19.46 24.41 13.95
CA GLU A 273 -20.42 25.22 13.21
C GLU A 273 -19.72 26.10 12.15
N SER A 274 -18.49 26.57 12.40
CA SER A 274 -17.70 27.33 11.41
C SER A 274 -17.20 26.49 10.22
N ILE A 275 -17.29 25.16 10.29
CA ILE A 275 -16.83 24.23 9.25
C ILE A 275 -18.03 23.74 8.43
N PRO A 276 -17.98 23.70 7.07
CA PRO A 276 -19.08 23.18 6.25
C PRO A 276 -19.47 21.75 6.63
N MET A 277 -20.78 21.47 6.66
CA MET A 277 -21.30 20.16 7.10
C MET A 277 -20.74 18.99 6.29
N GLN A 278 -20.44 19.19 5.00
CA GLN A 278 -19.87 18.17 4.11
C GLN A 278 -18.46 17.74 4.54
N GLU A 279 -17.72 18.60 5.22
CA GLU A 279 -16.34 18.35 5.63
C GLU A 279 -16.22 17.77 7.05
N ARG A 280 -17.31 17.78 7.84
CA ARG A 280 -17.37 17.22 9.20
C ARG A 280 -17.29 15.68 9.19
N GLY A 281 -16.92 15.08 10.33
CA GLY A 281 -16.92 13.63 10.53
C GLY A 281 -18.31 13.00 10.32
N GLN A 282 -18.38 11.78 9.80
CA GLN A 282 -19.67 11.11 9.47
C GLN A 282 -20.60 11.00 10.68
N GLU A 283 -20.05 10.69 11.86
CA GLU A 283 -20.84 10.60 13.09
C GLU A 283 -21.34 11.97 13.56
N ILE A 284 -20.57 13.03 13.33
CA ILE A 284 -20.98 14.41 13.63
C ILE A 284 -22.06 14.91 12.66
N LYS A 285 -22.06 14.46 11.40
CA LYS A 285 -23.10 14.84 10.43
C LYS A 285 -24.50 14.35 10.82
N LYS A 286 -24.59 13.30 11.64
CA LYS A 286 -25.87 12.72 12.10
C LYS A 286 -26.45 13.43 13.32
N LEU A 287 -25.66 14.27 14.00
CA LEU A 287 -26.07 14.96 15.22
C LEU A 287 -26.75 16.28 14.91
N GLU A 288 -27.85 16.58 15.59
CA GLU A 288 -28.29 17.96 15.77
C GLU A 288 -27.35 18.62 16.78
N LEU A 289 -26.32 19.32 16.28
CA LEU A 289 -25.26 19.94 17.10
C LEU A 289 -25.78 20.81 18.26
N ARG A 290 -27.02 21.29 18.22
CA ARG A 290 -27.62 22.10 19.29
C ARG A 290 -28.31 21.28 20.38
N LYS A 291 -28.70 20.03 20.11
CA LYS A 291 -29.48 19.18 21.02
C LYS A 291 -28.72 17.95 21.53
N ASP A 292 -27.77 17.40 20.76
CA ASP A 292 -27.16 16.11 21.07
C ASP A 292 -25.79 16.22 21.78
N GLU A 293 -25.51 15.32 22.73
CA GLU A 293 -24.17 15.17 23.36
C GLU A 293 -23.09 14.89 22.30
N LEU A 294 -21.89 15.44 22.49
CA LEU A 294 -20.80 15.24 21.52
C LEU A 294 -20.22 13.83 21.66
N LEU A 295 -20.21 13.06 20.58
CA LEU A 295 -19.74 11.68 20.55
C LEU A 295 -18.24 11.56 20.90
N ASN A 296 -17.86 10.43 21.50
CA ASN A 296 -16.46 10.09 21.76
C ASN A 296 -15.77 9.64 20.47
N GLU A 297 -14.71 10.33 20.05
CA GLU A 297 -13.98 10.04 18.81
C GLU A 297 -12.62 9.39 19.07
N ARG A 298 -12.04 8.72 18.07
CA ARG A 298 -10.72 8.07 18.21
C ARG A 298 -9.60 9.04 17.82
N ALA A 299 -8.77 9.44 18.79
CA ALA A 299 -7.53 10.19 18.57
C ALA A 299 -6.34 9.23 18.56
N LEU A 300 -5.88 8.85 17.36
CA LEU A 300 -4.75 7.92 17.15
C LEU A 300 -4.89 6.60 17.92
N GLY A 301 -6.12 6.10 18.12
CA GLY A 301 -6.39 4.86 18.86
C GLY A 301 -6.85 5.04 20.31
N PHE A 302 -6.74 6.23 20.90
CA PHE A 302 -7.43 6.54 22.17
C PHE A 302 -8.87 6.95 21.93
N GLN A 303 -9.75 6.59 22.84
CA GLN A 303 -11.07 7.23 22.91
C GLN A 303 -10.88 8.61 23.53
N TRP A 304 -10.91 9.63 22.69
CA TRP A 304 -10.93 11.00 23.15
C TRP A 304 -12.36 11.37 23.54
N ARG A 305 -12.55 11.65 24.83
CA ARG A 305 -13.83 12.14 25.35
C ARG A 305 -13.86 13.65 25.18
N ILE A 306 -14.59 14.05 24.15
CA ILE A 306 -14.62 15.39 23.59
C ILE A 306 -15.04 16.45 24.63
N GLU A 307 -16.07 16.16 25.43
CA GLU A 307 -16.66 17.12 26.37
C GLU A 307 -15.76 17.47 27.56
N ASN A 308 -14.97 16.50 28.04
CA ASN A 308 -14.15 16.69 29.24
C ASN A 308 -12.66 16.87 28.94
N GLY A 309 -12.26 16.79 27.65
CA GLY A 309 -10.85 16.86 27.26
C GLY A 309 -10.02 15.74 27.88
N THR A 310 -10.58 14.54 28.02
CA THR A 310 -9.90 13.40 28.63
C THR A 310 -9.65 12.28 27.63
N PHE A 311 -8.58 11.52 27.83
CA PHE A 311 -8.33 10.30 27.07
C PHE A 311 -8.81 9.10 27.88
N GLY A 312 -9.72 8.32 27.31
CA GLY A 312 -10.13 7.02 27.79
C GLY A 312 -9.38 5.90 27.08
N CYS A 313 -9.19 4.79 27.78
CA CYS A 313 -8.73 3.56 27.16
C CYS A 313 -9.93 2.82 26.55
N ASN A 314 -9.89 2.57 25.24
CA ASN A 314 -10.83 1.69 24.58
C ASN A 314 -10.10 0.42 24.17
N VAL A 315 -10.26 -0.62 24.97
CA VAL A 315 -9.73 -1.94 24.64
C VAL A 315 -10.81 -2.69 23.89
N ASN A 316 -10.56 -3.02 22.62
CA ASN A 316 -11.43 -3.93 21.90
C ASN A 316 -11.22 -5.34 22.49
N LEU A 317 -12.18 -5.76 23.30
CA LEU A 317 -12.23 -7.07 23.96
C LEU A 317 -13.25 -7.99 23.29
N GLU A 318 -13.26 -7.99 21.95
CA GLU A 318 -13.87 -9.09 21.21
C GLU A 318 -13.44 -10.43 21.80
N HIS A 319 -14.40 -11.35 21.97
CA HIS A 319 -14.12 -12.67 22.50
C HIS A 319 -13.16 -13.40 21.54
N LYS A 320 -11.87 -13.42 21.89
CA LYS A 320 -10.85 -14.19 21.16
C LYS A 320 -10.67 -15.54 21.84
N PRO A 321 -10.43 -16.61 21.06
CA PRO A 321 -10.17 -17.92 21.63
C PRO A 321 -8.90 -17.85 22.51
N PRO A 322 -8.83 -18.63 23.60
CA PRO A 322 -7.66 -18.71 24.48
C PRO A 322 -6.54 -19.52 23.79
N THR A 323 -6.00 -18.95 22.72
CA THR A 323 -4.84 -19.40 21.95
C THR A 323 -3.76 -18.33 22.02
N ARG A 324 -2.51 -18.67 21.71
CA ARG A 324 -1.43 -17.68 21.66
C ARG A 324 -1.76 -16.51 20.73
N ARG A 325 -2.41 -16.79 19.59
CA ARG A 325 -2.89 -15.77 18.64
C ARG A 325 -3.95 -14.87 19.26
N GLY A 326 -4.93 -15.44 19.95
CA GLY A 326 -6.00 -14.67 20.59
C GLY A 326 -5.48 -13.73 21.68
N ILE A 327 -4.58 -14.24 22.53
CA ILE A 327 -3.90 -13.45 23.56
C ILE A 327 -3.09 -12.32 22.91
N PHE A 328 -2.28 -12.63 21.91
CA PHE A 328 -1.46 -11.65 21.20
C PHE A 328 -2.31 -10.55 20.56
N SER A 329 -3.44 -10.92 19.95
CA SER A 329 -4.38 -9.98 19.33
C SER A 329 -4.91 -8.96 20.32
N ILE A 330 -5.24 -9.37 21.55
CA ILE A 330 -5.79 -8.48 22.57
C ILE A 330 -4.67 -7.66 23.23
N VAL A 331 -3.52 -8.27 23.56
CA VAL A 331 -2.38 -7.51 24.10
C VAL A 331 -1.92 -6.43 23.12
N SER A 332 -1.93 -6.72 21.82
CA SER A 332 -1.57 -5.77 20.77
C SER A 332 -2.66 -4.74 20.46
N SER A 333 -3.91 -4.97 20.87
CA SER A 333 -4.99 -3.98 20.71
C SER A 333 -4.91 -2.86 21.74
N VAL A 334 -4.21 -3.07 22.87
CA VAL A 334 -3.97 -2.04 23.88
C VAL A 334 -2.91 -1.05 23.36
N PHE A 335 -3.37 0.03 22.76
CA PHE A 335 -2.51 1.11 22.28
C PHE A 335 -2.16 2.09 23.42
N ASP A 336 -0.89 2.14 23.82
CA ASP A 336 -0.40 2.97 24.92
C ASP A 336 0.88 3.75 24.57
N PRO A 337 0.82 4.77 23.70
CA PRO A 337 1.97 5.60 23.37
C PRO A 337 2.49 6.46 24.53
N PHE A 338 1.72 6.63 25.62
CA PHE A 338 2.19 7.35 26.82
C PHE A 338 2.91 6.44 27.82
N GLY A 339 2.69 5.13 27.76
CA GLY A 339 3.25 4.16 28.70
C GLY A 339 2.49 4.05 30.03
N PHE A 340 1.31 4.67 30.16
CA PHE A 340 0.54 4.66 31.42
C PHE A 340 -0.07 3.29 31.73
N LEU A 341 -0.35 2.49 30.70
CA LEU A 341 -0.89 1.15 30.81
C LEU A 341 0.21 0.08 30.83
N GLY A 342 1.49 0.49 30.85
CA GLY A 342 2.65 -0.39 30.92
C GLY A 342 2.52 -1.52 31.93
N PRO A 343 2.19 -1.26 33.21
CA PRO A 343 2.01 -2.32 34.21
C PRO A 343 0.97 -3.38 33.83
N PHE A 344 -0.09 -2.99 33.12
CA PHE A 344 -1.11 -3.92 32.64
C PHE A 344 -0.63 -4.66 31.40
N VAL A 345 -0.11 -3.96 30.39
CA VAL A 345 0.36 -4.57 29.14
C VAL A 345 1.51 -5.56 29.37
N LEU A 346 2.38 -5.29 30.35
CA LEU A 346 3.52 -6.15 30.69
C LEU A 346 3.08 -7.54 31.14
N ILE A 347 2.04 -7.65 31.97
CA ILE A 347 1.53 -8.96 32.43
C ILE A 347 1.04 -9.80 31.23
N GLY A 348 0.32 -9.19 30.28
CA GLY A 348 -0.11 -9.88 29.06
C GLY A 348 1.07 -10.31 28.18
N LYS A 349 2.13 -9.49 28.10
CA LYS A 349 3.37 -9.82 27.38
C LYS A 349 4.17 -10.93 28.06
N GLU A 350 4.17 -10.99 29.39
CA GLU A 350 4.79 -12.06 30.17
C GLU A 350 4.13 -13.41 29.85
N ILE A 351 2.80 -13.48 29.88
CA ILE A 351 2.05 -14.68 29.46
C ILE A 351 2.45 -15.09 28.04
N LEU A 352 2.50 -14.15 27.09
CA LEU A 352 2.92 -14.44 25.71
C LEU A 352 4.36 -14.96 25.63
N GLN A 353 5.27 -14.38 26.40
CA GLN A 353 6.66 -14.80 26.44
C GLN A 353 6.77 -16.24 26.94
N ASP A 354 6.04 -16.59 27.99
CA ASP A 354 6.04 -17.95 28.53
C ASP A 354 5.41 -18.97 27.58
N LEU A 355 4.30 -18.62 26.92
CA LEU A 355 3.71 -19.46 25.86
C LEU A 355 4.68 -19.68 24.68
N CYS A 356 5.51 -18.69 24.38
CA CYS A 356 6.60 -18.83 23.41
C CYS A 356 7.73 -19.73 23.92
N ARG A 357 8.12 -19.65 25.20
CA ARG A 357 9.16 -20.50 25.81
C ARG A 357 8.77 -21.98 25.78
N ILE A 358 7.50 -22.30 26.03
CA ILE A 358 6.97 -23.67 25.93
C ILE A 358 6.70 -24.10 24.48
N LYS A 359 7.03 -23.26 23.49
CA LYS A 359 6.86 -23.51 22.05
C LYS A 359 5.41 -23.84 21.64
N LEU A 360 4.41 -23.27 22.32
CA LEU A 360 3.01 -23.45 21.95
C LEU A 360 2.75 -22.90 20.53
N GLY A 361 2.00 -23.61 19.70
CA GLY A 361 1.57 -23.12 18.39
C GLY A 361 0.66 -21.89 18.50
N TRP A 362 0.45 -21.19 17.38
CA TRP A 362 -0.37 -19.97 17.36
C TRP A 362 -1.82 -20.22 17.74
N ASP A 363 -2.38 -21.34 17.30
CA ASP A 363 -3.80 -21.67 17.42
C ASP A 363 -4.06 -22.86 18.37
N ASP A 364 -3.01 -23.33 19.04
CA ASP A 364 -3.11 -24.40 20.03
C ASP A 364 -3.80 -23.91 21.30
N LYS A 365 -4.44 -24.85 22.00
CA LYS A 365 -5.14 -24.59 23.26
C LYS A 365 -4.12 -24.24 24.35
N VAL A 366 -4.29 -23.07 24.96
CA VAL A 366 -3.44 -22.61 26.07
C VAL A 366 -3.62 -23.54 27.29
N PRO A 367 -2.53 -23.98 27.96
CA PRO A 367 -2.59 -24.77 29.19
C PRO A 367 -3.41 -24.09 30.29
N THR A 368 -4.01 -24.88 31.18
CA THR A 368 -4.97 -24.41 32.18
C THR A 368 -4.41 -23.29 33.07
N GLU A 369 -3.15 -23.42 33.51
CA GLU A 369 -2.48 -22.44 34.37
C GLU A 369 -2.40 -21.05 33.72
N TYR A 370 -1.93 -20.98 32.47
CA TYR A 370 -1.86 -19.73 31.71
C TYR A 370 -3.23 -19.21 31.31
N ARG A 371 -4.22 -20.10 31.09
CA ARG A 371 -5.60 -19.70 30.81
C ARG A 371 -6.21 -18.95 32.00
N GLU A 372 -5.97 -19.41 33.23
CA GLU A 372 -6.46 -18.71 34.42
C GLU A 372 -5.79 -17.36 34.60
N GLN A 373 -4.47 -17.29 34.43
CA GLN A 373 -3.72 -16.01 34.48
C GLN A 373 -4.25 -15.03 33.42
N TRP A 374 -4.47 -15.52 32.20
CA TRP A 374 -5.06 -14.76 31.10
C TRP A 374 -6.44 -14.22 31.44
N GLN A 375 -7.33 -15.05 31.99
CA GLN A 375 -8.68 -14.62 32.36
C GLN A 375 -8.67 -13.56 33.47
N ARG A 376 -7.78 -13.69 34.46
CA ARG A 376 -7.60 -12.68 35.51
C ARG A 376 -7.13 -11.35 34.91
N TRP A 377 -6.09 -11.40 34.07
CA TRP A 377 -5.60 -10.23 33.36
C TRP A 377 -6.70 -9.57 32.50
N LEU A 378 -7.50 -10.35 31.78
CA LEU A 378 -8.60 -9.84 30.96
C LEU A 378 -9.63 -9.06 31.80
N SER A 379 -9.95 -9.57 32.99
CA SER A 379 -10.84 -8.93 33.95
C SER A 379 -10.27 -7.59 34.46
N ASP A 380 -8.96 -7.51 34.67
CA ASP A 380 -8.30 -6.26 35.06
C ASP A 380 -8.25 -5.25 33.90
N VAL A 381 -8.02 -5.72 32.68
CA VAL A 381 -8.05 -4.89 31.48
C VAL A 381 -9.43 -4.30 31.22
N LEU A 382 -10.51 -5.03 31.52
CA LEU A 382 -11.88 -4.49 31.46
C LEU A 382 -12.06 -3.25 32.35
N LYS A 383 -11.38 -3.21 33.50
CA LYS A 383 -11.44 -2.05 34.41
C LYS A 383 -10.76 -0.81 33.81
N LEU A 384 -9.88 -0.96 32.82
CA LEU A 384 -9.23 0.17 32.13
C LEU A 384 -10.21 1.02 31.33
N SER A 385 -11.40 0.51 30.98
CA SER A 385 -12.47 1.31 30.35
C SER A 385 -12.91 2.50 31.23
N HIS A 386 -12.71 2.39 32.54
CA HIS A 386 -12.97 3.45 33.52
C HIS A 386 -11.73 4.32 33.81
N PHE A 387 -10.56 3.96 33.28
CA PHE A 387 -9.35 4.75 33.44
C PHE A 387 -9.39 5.97 32.53
N VAL A 388 -9.19 7.14 33.13
CA VAL A 388 -9.29 8.43 32.46
C VAL A 388 -8.01 9.22 32.71
N ILE A 389 -7.36 9.63 31.62
CA ILE A 389 -6.20 10.52 31.68
C ILE A 389 -6.70 11.94 31.43
N VAL A 390 -6.52 12.81 32.43
CA VAL A 390 -6.81 14.22 32.29
C VAL A 390 -5.75 14.85 31.40
N ALA A 391 -6.16 15.46 30.30
CA ALA A 391 -5.21 16.05 29.36
C ALA A 391 -4.63 17.39 29.86
N SER A 392 -5.22 18.05 30.87
CA SER A 392 -4.89 19.43 31.25
C SER A 392 -3.57 19.61 32.02
N ASN A 393 -2.83 20.68 31.69
CA ASN A 393 -1.68 21.21 32.43
C ASN A 393 -2.10 22.13 33.62
N GLN A 394 -3.08 21.75 34.43
CA GLN A 394 -3.23 22.44 35.72
C GLN A 394 -2.21 21.90 36.74
N PRO A 395 -1.43 22.75 37.45
CA PRO A 395 -0.53 22.33 38.52
C PRO A 395 -1.25 21.70 39.73
N THR A 396 -2.58 21.67 39.73
CA THR A 396 -3.41 21.36 40.89
C THR A 396 -3.85 19.90 41.02
N LEU A 397 -3.44 19.00 40.13
CA LEU A 397 -3.75 17.56 40.28
C LEU A 397 -2.74 16.85 41.20
N ARG A 398 -2.67 17.29 42.46
CA ARG A 398 -2.07 16.52 43.57
C ARG A 398 -3.01 15.44 44.12
N ARG A 399 -4.27 15.35 43.67
CA ARG A 399 -5.23 14.37 44.18
C ARG A 399 -6.32 14.07 43.13
N LEU A 400 -6.13 13.04 42.31
CA LEU A 400 -7.26 12.25 41.81
C LEU A 400 -6.91 10.76 41.88
N CYS A 401 -7.59 10.11 42.82
CA CYS A 401 -7.77 8.69 43.14
C CYS A 401 -6.54 7.81 43.48
N PRO A 402 -6.39 7.39 44.75
CA PRO A 402 -5.64 6.21 45.10
C PRO A 402 -6.52 4.99 44.80
N VAL A 403 -6.42 4.42 43.61
CA VAL A 403 -6.81 3.01 43.50
C VAL A 403 -5.66 2.22 44.11
N ARG A 404 -5.75 1.95 45.42
CA ARG A 404 -4.86 1.00 46.09
C ARG A 404 -5.18 -0.38 45.53
N PHE A 405 -4.44 -0.82 44.53
CA PHE A 405 -4.31 -2.23 44.23
C PHE A 405 -3.13 -2.74 45.06
N THR A 406 -3.42 -3.65 45.99
CA THR A 406 -2.42 -4.42 46.71
C THR A 406 -1.64 -5.27 45.70
N PRO A 407 -0.34 -5.03 45.48
CA PRO A 407 0.48 -5.97 44.72
C PRO A 407 0.55 -7.27 45.51
N SER A 408 0.40 -8.40 44.83
CA SER A 408 0.79 -9.71 45.37
C SER A 408 2.25 -9.64 45.86
N PRO A 409 2.59 -10.18 47.04
CA PRO A 409 3.90 -9.97 47.65
C PRO A 409 4.92 -10.98 47.12
N THR A 410 5.41 -10.78 45.89
CA THR A 410 6.68 -11.37 45.42
C THR A 410 7.10 -10.75 44.08
N PRO A 411 8.09 -9.83 44.04
CA PRO A 411 8.82 -9.56 42.81
C PRO A 411 9.93 -10.62 42.64
N PRO A 412 10.02 -11.36 41.53
CA PRO A 412 11.25 -12.08 41.22
C PRO A 412 12.35 -11.07 40.88
N LYS A 413 13.51 -11.24 41.50
CA LYS A 413 14.74 -10.51 41.18
C LYS A 413 15.16 -10.87 39.75
N LEU A 414 14.92 -9.98 38.80
CA LEU A 414 15.55 -10.06 37.48
C LEU A 414 16.95 -9.47 37.56
N ALA A 415 17.95 -10.34 37.46
CA ALA A 415 19.33 -9.96 37.18
C ALA A 415 19.37 -9.28 35.79
N ALA A 416 20.15 -8.20 35.69
CA ALA A 416 20.14 -7.25 34.59
C ALA A 416 20.86 -7.70 33.31
N ASP A 417 21.22 -8.97 33.16
CA ASP A 417 21.99 -9.44 32.02
C ASP A 417 21.18 -10.46 31.21
N GLN A 418 21.04 -10.17 29.90
CA GLN A 418 20.29 -10.91 28.86
C GLN A 418 18.82 -10.50 28.62
N CYS A 419 18.57 -9.21 28.44
CA CYS A 419 17.32 -8.72 27.83
C CYS A 419 17.46 -8.62 26.31
N HIS A 420 17.33 -9.74 25.58
CA HIS A 420 16.89 -9.68 24.18
C HIS A 420 15.37 -9.52 24.18
N ILE A 421 14.91 -8.29 24.40
CA ILE A 421 13.52 -7.90 24.17
C ILE A 421 13.29 -8.02 22.67
N TYR A 422 12.56 -9.03 22.24
CA TYR A 422 12.02 -9.08 20.88
C TYR A 422 11.15 -7.83 20.69
N ASP A 423 11.56 -6.95 19.78
CA ASP A 423 10.78 -5.78 19.38
C ASP A 423 9.60 -6.24 18.51
N TRP A 424 8.45 -6.47 19.16
CA TRP A 424 7.20 -6.85 18.50
C TRP A 424 6.50 -5.67 17.81
N SER A 425 7.05 -4.44 17.85
CA SER A 425 6.42 -3.25 17.26
C SER A 425 6.21 -3.37 15.75
N HIS A 426 7.06 -4.16 15.07
CA HIS A 426 6.98 -4.43 13.63
C HIS A 426 5.80 -5.33 13.23
N LEU A 427 5.29 -6.18 14.13
CA LEU A 427 4.18 -7.10 13.82
C LEU A 427 2.80 -6.44 13.90
N SER A 428 2.69 -5.24 14.48
CA SER A 428 1.43 -4.48 14.55
C SER A 428 1.05 -3.76 13.25
N LYS A 429 1.98 -3.60 12.29
CA LYS A 429 1.80 -2.71 11.13
C LYS A 429 1.42 -3.41 9.83
N SER A 430 1.31 -4.73 9.80
CA SER A 430 0.95 -5.47 8.60
C SER A 430 -0.11 -6.52 8.93
N ARG A 431 -1.30 -6.36 8.36
CA ARG A 431 -2.48 -7.25 8.40
C ARG A 431 -3.50 -7.01 9.53
N PHE A 432 -4.18 -5.86 9.51
CA PHE A 432 -5.57 -5.76 9.96
C PHE A 432 -6.29 -4.67 9.13
N LEU A 433 -6.32 -4.89 7.82
CA LEU A 433 -7.32 -4.35 6.89
C LEU A 433 -7.67 -5.51 5.95
N ALA A 434 -8.62 -6.33 6.41
CA ALA A 434 -9.47 -7.19 5.62
C ALA A 434 -10.79 -7.31 6.39
#